data_AF-A0A1Y4RL13-F1
#
_entry.id   AF-A0A1Y4RL13-F1
#
_cell.length_a   1.000
_cell.length_b   1.000
_cell.length_c   1.000
_cell.angle_alpha   90.00
_cell.angle_beta   90.00
_cell.angle_gamma   90.00
#
_symmetry.space_group_name_H-M   'P 1'
#
loop_
_entity.id
_entity.type
_entity.pdbx_description
1 polymer ?
#
loop_
_entity_poly.entity_id
_entity_poly.type
_entity_poly.pdbx_seq_one_letter_code
_entity_poly.pdbx_strand_id
1 'polypeptide(L)'
;MEESAVKCKVCGAESGKYPLCKECYRKKEAGTIVKCPKCRQWHEPDKSCAGEASDTEEKFLYELKASLVTKTEMDYLDGIKKVLPENCLVQAQANLASFIRKTDGSRFQNELYRNVDFIITDLSYRPLIVIEINDQTHLTEERRARDRKVGLICEEAGIPVIKLWTSYGVNLEYIQKRITETLSALPVKRVPHFVKETEAEKETETQKTVLPPQTQEVLPEKKKKGCYIATCVYGSYDCPQVWILRRFRDDILEKSRLGRGFVAFYYAVSPALVRLLGGRKGFRVLGRKCLDILVYRLLKKGVKDTPYTDPE
;
A
#
# COMPACT_ATOMS: atom_id res chain seq x y z
N MET A 1 39.10 12.30 -36.60
CA MET A 1 38.24 11.13 -36.33
C MET A 1 38.26 10.27 -37.59
N GLU A 2 39.08 9.22 -37.62
CA GLU A 2 39.01 8.22 -38.69
C GLU A 2 37.64 7.52 -38.59
N GLU A 3 36.78 7.73 -39.59
CA GLU A 3 35.56 6.92 -39.76
C GLU A 3 36.01 5.49 -40.01
N SER A 4 35.73 4.60 -39.05
CA SER A 4 36.03 3.17 -39.16
C SER A 4 35.34 2.60 -40.41
N ALA A 5 36.14 2.13 -41.37
CA ALA A 5 35.65 1.56 -42.62
C ALA A 5 34.75 0.35 -42.35
N VAL A 6 33.48 0.42 -42.77
CA VAL A 6 32.54 -0.69 -42.65
C VAL A 6 32.92 -1.77 -43.66
N LYS A 7 33.08 -3.01 -43.21
CA LYS A 7 33.32 -4.17 -44.08
C LYS A 7 32.01 -4.70 -44.65
N CYS A 8 32.06 -5.13 -45.90
CA CYS A 8 30.94 -5.73 -46.64
C CYS A 8 30.46 -7.00 -45.93
N LYS A 9 29.15 -7.10 -45.70
CA LYS A 9 28.51 -8.24 -45.01
C LYS A 9 28.44 -9.54 -45.84
N VAL A 10 28.95 -9.53 -47.07
CA VAL A 10 28.95 -10.68 -47.99
C VAL A 10 30.37 -11.19 -48.22
N CYS A 11 31.30 -10.30 -48.59
CA CYS A 11 32.66 -10.68 -48.97
C CYS A 11 33.76 -10.14 -48.03
N GLY A 12 33.42 -9.33 -47.03
CA GLY A 12 34.38 -8.76 -46.08
C GLY A 12 35.23 -7.60 -46.61
N ALA A 13 35.11 -7.23 -47.89
CA ALA A 13 35.83 -6.10 -48.49
C ALA A 13 35.39 -4.75 -47.89
N GLU A 14 36.25 -3.73 -47.97
CA GLU A 14 35.88 -2.38 -47.51
C GLU A 14 34.70 -1.83 -48.32
N SER A 15 33.72 -1.28 -47.61
CA SER A 15 32.45 -0.83 -48.17
C SER A 15 32.13 0.63 -47.80
N GLY A 16 33.11 1.35 -47.26
CA GLY A 16 32.94 2.73 -46.79
C GLY A 16 31.85 2.82 -45.73
N LYS A 17 30.75 3.53 -46.04
CA LYS A 17 29.59 3.74 -45.16
C LYS A 17 28.46 2.72 -45.35
N TYR A 18 28.54 1.87 -46.37
CA TYR A 18 27.45 0.98 -46.75
C TYR A 18 27.68 -0.45 -46.26
N PRO A 19 26.62 -1.25 -46.02
CA PRO A 19 26.74 -2.64 -45.57
C PRO A 19 27.16 -3.62 -46.67
N LEU A 20 27.09 -3.22 -47.95
CA LEU A 20 27.48 -4.01 -49.11
C LEU A 20 28.42 -3.19 -49.99
N CYS A 21 29.54 -3.78 -50.41
CA CYS A 21 30.39 -3.15 -51.41
C CYS A 21 29.66 -3.06 -52.75
N LYS A 22 30.16 -2.21 -53.65
CA LYS A 22 29.54 -1.96 -54.97
C LYS A 22 29.28 -3.25 -55.75
N GLU A 23 30.19 -4.21 -55.67
CA GLU A 23 30.07 -5.50 -56.36
C GLU A 23 28.96 -6.38 -55.78
N CYS A 24 28.88 -6.52 -54.46
CA CYS A 24 27.82 -7.27 -53.81
C CYS A 24 26.45 -6.60 -53.96
N TYR A 25 26.41 -5.27 -54.06
CA TYR A 25 25.17 -4.55 -54.36
C TYR A 25 24.64 -4.88 -55.77
N ARG A 26 25.52 -4.96 -56.78
CA ARG A 26 25.13 -5.39 -58.13
C ARG A 26 24.61 -6.83 -58.15
N LYS A 27 25.25 -7.73 -57.38
CA LYS A 27 24.78 -9.12 -57.24
C LYS A 27 23.39 -9.19 -56.60
N LYS A 28 23.09 -8.31 -55.64
CA LYS A 28 21.74 -8.16 -55.07
C LYS A 28 20.74 -7.68 -56.12
N GLU A 29 21.05 -6.64 -56.90
CA GLU A 29 20.15 -6.15 -57.95
C GLU A 29 19.90 -7.18 -59.05
N ALA A 30 20.91 -8.00 -59.36
CA ALA A 30 20.80 -9.12 -60.28
C ALA A 30 20.10 -10.36 -59.68
N GLY A 31 19.69 -10.33 -58.41
CA GLY A 31 19.00 -11.45 -57.74
C GLY A 31 19.87 -12.67 -57.40
N THR A 32 21.19 -12.59 -57.63
CA THR A 32 22.13 -13.70 -57.39
C THR A 32 22.52 -13.88 -55.92
N ILE A 33 22.30 -12.85 -55.10
CA ILE A 33 22.38 -12.95 -53.65
C ILE A 33 21.17 -12.27 -53.02
N VAL A 34 20.60 -12.90 -52.00
CA VAL A 34 19.46 -12.38 -51.26
C VAL A 34 19.77 -12.34 -49.77
N LYS A 35 19.20 -11.36 -49.07
CA LYS A 35 19.25 -11.33 -47.62
C LYS A 35 18.14 -12.24 -47.11
N CYS A 36 18.52 -13.32 -46.47
CA CYS A 36 17.57 -14.30 -45.96
C CYS A 36 16.62 -13.67 -44.93
N PRO A 37 15.30 -13.84 -45.06
CA PRO A 37 14.38 -13.41 -44.01
C PRO A 37 14.52 -14.27 -42.74
N LYS A 38 15.01 -15.51 -42.86
CA LYS A 38 15.16 -16.45 -41.74
C LYS A 38 16.44 -16.20 -40.92
N CYS A 39 17.63 -16.25 -41.54
CA CYS A 39 18.90 -16.10 -40.81
C CYS A 39 19.49 -14.69 -40.85
N ARG A 40 18.88 -13.75 -41.60
CA ARG A 40 19.36 -12.36 -41.82
C ARG A 40 20.76 -12.23 -42.43
N GLN A 41 21.38 -13.34 -42.84
CA GLN A 41 22.64 -13.39 -43.58
C GLN A 41 22.39 -13.28 -45.10
N TRP A 42 23.43 -12.91 -45.84
CA TRP A 42 23.38 -12.88 -47.31
C TRP A 42 23.88 -14.21 -47.86
N HIS A 43 23.08 -14.85 -48.71
CA HIS A 43 23.46 -16.07 -49.39
C HIS A 43 22.82 -16.14 -50.78
N GLU A 44 23.30 -17.09 -51.59
CA GLU A 44 22.67 -17.45 -52.86
C GLU A 44 21.24 -18.00 -52.60
N PRO A 45 20.27 -17.78 -53.51
CA PRO A 45 18.88 -18.21 -53.32
C PRO A 45 18.72 -19.69 -52.99
N ASP A 46 19.60 -20.55 -53.51
CA ASP A 46 19.48 -22.01 -53.44
C ASP A 46 20.31 -22.66 -52.31
N LYS A 47 21.04 -21.87 -51.51
CA LYS A 47 21.79 -22.40 -50.36
C LYS A 47 20.89 -22.55 -49.13
N SER A 48 20.77 -23.77 -48.63
CA SER A 48 20.12 -24.07 -47.35
C SER A 48 20.83 -23.36 -46.20
N CYS A 49 20.07 -22.75 -45.30
CA CYS A 49 20.59 -22.09 -44.11
C CYS A 49 21.32 -23.12 -43.21
N ALA A 50 22.64 -23.16 -43.28
CA ALA A 50 23.47 -23.91 -42.34
C ALA A 50 23.56 -23.11 -41.03
N GLY A 51 22.61 -23.37 -40.15
CA GLY A 51 22.47 -22.70 -38.87
C GLY A 51 21.19 -23.17 -38.24
N GLU A 52 21.29 -24.28 -37.50
CA GLU A 52 20.27 -24.85 -36.65
C GLU A 52 19.56 -23.77 -35.85
N ALA A 53 18.28 -24.01 -35.60
CA ALA A 53 17.41 -23.18 -34.79
C ALA A 53 18.10 -22.80 -33.47
N SER A 54 18.69 -21.60 -33.42
CA SER A 54 18.77 -20.90 -32.15
C SER A 54 17.33 -20.53 -31.85
N ASP A 55 16.73 -21.22 -30.88
CA ASP A 55 15.52 -20.78 -30.21
C ASP A 55 15.60 -19.27 -30.06
N THR A 56 14.88 -18.56 -30.91
CA THR A 56 14.58 -17.17 -30.67
C THR A 56 13.53 -17.31 -29.60
N GLU A 57 13.95 -17.41 -28.33
CA GLU A 57 13.04 -17.31 -27.20
C GLU A 57 12.17 -16.10 -27.50
N GLU A 58 10.90 -16.36 -27.84
CA GLU A 58 9.94 -15.30 -28.11
C GLU A 58 9.84 -14.52 -26.80
N LYS A 59 10.46 -13.33 -26.77
CA LYS A 59 10.45 -12.48 -25.59
C LYS A 59 9.06 -11.88 -25.47
N PHE A 60 8.20 -12.54 -24.70
CA PHE A 60 6.90 -12.01 -24.34
C PHE A 60 7.06 -10.81 -23.41
N LEU A 61 6.27 -9.76 -23.64
CA LEU A 61 6.28 -8.54 -22.81
C LEU A 61 5.60 -8.73 -21.45
N TYR A 62 4.82 -9.80 -21.31
CA TYR A 62 4.01 -10.09 -20.14
C TYR A 62 4.21 -11.54 -19.74
N GLU A 63 4.44 -11.75 -18.46
CA GLU A 63 4.58 -13.08 -17.87
C GLU A 63 3.52 -13.26 -16.78
N LEU A 64 3.09 -14.51 -16.61
CA LEU A 64 2.22 -14.87 -15.52
C LEU A 64 2.98 -14.71 -14.19
N LYS A 65 2.37 -14.01 -13.24
CA LYS A 65 2.85 -14.07 -11.86
C LYS A 65 2.71 -15.49 -11.35
N ALA A 66 3.73 -15.98 -10.65
CA ALA A 66 3.71 -17.32 -10.06
C ALA A 66 2.56 -17.53 -9.05
N SER A 67 2.08 -16.45 -8.43
CA SER A 67 0.93 -16.46 -7.53
C SER A 67 0.20 -15.12 -7.58
N LEU A 68 -1.12 -15.17 -7.39
CA LEU A 68 -1.95 -13.99 -7.17
C LEU A 68 -1.59 -13.35 -5.82
N VAL A 69 -1.53 -14.17 -4.77
CA VAL A 69 -1.30 -13.75 -3.38
C VAL A 69 0.13 -13.97 -2.92
N THR A 70 0.58 -13.17 -1.95
CA THR A 70 1.86 -13.41 -1.26
C THR A 70 1.79 -14.65 -0.35
N LYS A 71 2.93 -15.20 0.08
CA LYS A 71 2.96 -16.34 1.01
C LYS A 71 2.22 -16.03 2.32
N THR A 72 2.40 -14.82 2.85
CA THR A 72 1.70 -14.35 4.04
C THR A 72 0.19 -14.24 3.78
N GLU A 73 -0.23 -13.63 2.67
CA GLU A 73 -1.65 -13.58 2.30
C GLU A 73 -2.25 -14.97 2.15
N MET A 74 -1.51 -15.93 1.59
CA MET A 74 -1.94 -17.32 1.46
C MET A 74 -2.16 -17.99 2.84
N ASP A 75 -1.22 -17.83 3.77
CA ASP A 75 -1.34 -18.38 5.12
C ASP A 75 -2.58 -17.82 5.86
N TYR A 76 -2.84 -16.52 5.71
CA TYR A 76 -4.03 -15.86 6.26
C TYR A 76 -5.32 -16.27 5.54
N LEU A 77 -5.31 -16.40 4.22
CA LEU A 77 -6.45 -16.86 3.44
C LEU A 77 -6.89 -18.26 3.88
N ASP A 78 -5.94 -19.17 4.05
CA ASP A 78 -6.20 -20.52 4.53
C ASP A 78 -6.70 -20.52 5.99
N GLY A 79 -6.14 -19.63 6.82
CA GLY A 79 -6.63 -19.41 8.18
C GLY A 79 -8.08 -18.91 8.22
N ILE A 80 -8.42 -17.91 7.40
CA ILE A 80 -9.76 -17.35 7.28
C ILE A 80 -10.75 -18.43 6.81
N LYS A 81 -10.41 -19.19 5.75
CA LYS A 81 -11.27 -20.27 5.24
C LYS A 81 -11.62 -21.31 6.30
N LYS A 82 -10.70 -21.65 7.20
CA LYS A 82 -10.93 -22.64 8.27
C LYS A 82 -11.93 -22.18 9.34
N VAL A 83 -12.06 -20.87 9.54
CA VAL A 83 -12.88 -20.30 10.62
C VAL A 83 -14.13 -19.58 10.10
N LEU A 84 -14.28 -19.50 8.78
CA LEU A 84 -15.38 -18.80 8.15
C LEU A 84 -16.69 -19.57 8.36
N PRO A 85 -17.80 -18.90 8.70
CA PRO A 85 -19.11 -19.54 8.76
C PRO A 85 -19.52 -20.16 7.41
N GLU A 86 -20.30 -21.24 7.44
CA GLU A 86 -20.73 -21.98 6.22
C GLU A 86 -21.54 -21.14 5.22
N ASN A 87 -22.18 -20.07 5.69
CA ASN A 87 -22.97 -19.15 4.86
C ASN A 87 -22.15 -17.98 4.26
N CYS A 88 -20.83 -18.02 4.39
CA CYS A 88 -19.93 -16.97 3.94
C CYS A 88 -18.87 -17.51 2.97
N LEU A 89 -18.40 -16.65 2.07
CA LEU A 89 -17.30 -16.92 1.14
C LEU A 89 -16.19 -15.89 1.36
N VAL A 90 -14.95 -16.25 1.03
CA VAL A 90 -13.79 -15.33 1.07
C VAL A 90 -13.10 -15.28 -0.28
N GLN A 91 -12.79 -14.08 -0.74
CA GLN A 91 -12.04 -13.83 -1.97
C GLN A 91 -10.81 -12.97 -1.69
N ALA A 92 -9.68 -13.34 -2.28
CA ALA A 92 -8.43 -12.58 -2.17
C ALA A 92 -8.29 -11.54 -3.29
N GLN A 93 -7.56 -10.46 -2.99
CA GLN A 93 -7.19 -9.40 -3.93
C GLN A 93 -8.37 -8.79 -4.69
N ALA A 94 -9.46 -8.50 -3.98
CA ALA A 94 -10.65 -7.89 -4.59
C ALA A 94 -10.43 -6.39 -4.86
N ASN A 95 -10.85 -5.92 -6.03
CA ASN A 95 -10.77 -4.51 -6.39
C ASN A 95 -11.95 -3.73 -5.79
N LEU A 96 -11.72 -2.57 -5.18
CA LEU A 96 -12.81 -1.78 -4.57
C LEU A 96 -13.92 -1.44 -5.58
N ALA A 97 -13.57 -1.17 -6.85
CA ALA A 97 -14.55 -0.86 -7.90
C ALA A 97 -15.48 -2.05 -8.23
N SER A 98 -15.10 -3.28 -7.88
CA SER A 98 -15.93 -4.46 -8.15
C SER A 98 -17.08 -4.63 -7.16
N PHE A 99 -17.02 -3.96 -5.99
CA PHE A 99 -18.04 -4.10 -4.95
C PHE A 99 -18.50 -2.78 -4.32
N ILE A 100 -17.85 -1.66 -4.64
CA ILE A 100 -18.27 -0.31 -4.25
C ILE A 100 -18.43 0.54 -5.52
N ARG A 101 -19.61 1.14 -5.66
CA ARG A 101 -19.91 2.10 -6.72
C ARG A 101 -20.13 3.47 -6.13
N LYS A 102 -19.52 4.49 -6.74
CA LYS A 102 -19.80 5.88 -6.41
C LYS A 102 -21.17 6.31 -6.94
N THR A 103 -21.91 7.10 -6.16
CA THR A 103 -23.26 7.56 -6.52
C THR A 103 -23.27 8.91 -7.22
N ASP A 104 -22.17 9.66 -7.19
CA ASP A 104 -21.97 10.93 -7.90
C ASP A 104 -20.93 10.80 -9.02
N GLY A 105 -21.08 11.56 -10.10
CA GLY A 105 -20.21 11.50 -11.30
C GLY A 105 -18.85 12.20 -11.16
N SER A 106 -18.33 12.36 -9.94
CA SER A 106 -17.12 13.16 -9.68
C SER A 106 -15.81 12.37 -9.84
N ARG A 107 -14.70 13.10 -10.04
CA ARG A 107 -13.38 12.68 -10.58
C ARG A 107 -12.58 11.62 -9.79
N PHE A 108 -13.06 11.15 -8.64
CA PHE A 108 -12.36 10.21 -7.74
C PHE A 108 -12.49 8.74 -8.18
N GLN A 109 -12.28 8.47 -9.48
CA GLN A 109 -12.37 7.13 -10.05
C GLN A 109 -11.14 6.28 -9.69
N ASN A 110 -10.00 6.93 -9.45
CA ASN A 110 -8.71 6.27 -9.26
C ASN A 110 -8.58 5.53 -7.91
N GLU A 111 -9.34 5.95 -6.90
CA GLU A 111 -9.37 5.35 -5.58
C GLU A 111 -9.98 3.96 -5.55
N LEU A 112 -10.99 3.74 -6.41
CA LEU A 112 -11.68 2.47 -6.51
C LEU A 112 -10.86 1.42 -7.28
N TYR A 113 -9.86 1.82 -8.06
CA TYR A 113 -8.93 0.87 -8.71
C TYR A 113 -7.91 0.23 -7.76
N ARG A 114 -8.08 0.39 -6.44
CA ARG A 114 -7.22 -0.24 -5.42
C ARG A 114 -7.77 -1.60 -5.04
N ASN A 115 -6.86 -2.53 -4.73
CA ASN A 115 -7.23 -3.85 -4.25
C ASN A 115 -7.16 -3.90 -2.72
N VAL A 116 -8.11 -4.59 -2.11
CA VAL A 116 -8.07 -5.02 -0.71
C VAL A 116 -7.54 -6.45 -0.64
N ASP A 117 -6.96 -6.84 0.50
CA ASP A 117 -6.34 -8.16 0.63
C ASP A 117 -7.39 -9.27 0.58
N PHE A 118 -8.46 -9.14 1.35
CA PHE A 118 -9.60 -10.05 1.26
C PHE A 118 -10.96 -9.35 1.41
N ILE A 119 -11.97 -9.99 0.86
CA ILE A 119 -13.37 -9.65 1.09
C ILE A 119 -14.14 -10.91 1.49
N ILE A 120 -15.00 -10.77 2.49
CA ILE A 120 -15.98 -11.78 2.88
C ILE A 120 -17.32 -11.39 2.26
N THR A 121 -17.97 -12.34 1.61
CA THR A 121 -19.32 -12.19 1.04
C THR A 121 -20.28 -13.22 1.62
N ASP A 122 -21.58 -13.01 1.46
CA ASP A 122 -22.53 -14.12 1.59
C ASP A 122 -22.47 -15.05 0.37
N LEU A 123 -23.27 -16.12 0.39
CA LEU A 123 -23.39 -17.08 -0.72
C LEU A 123 -23.92 -16.46 -2.02
N SER A 124 -24.51 -15.25 -1.97
CA SER A 124 -24.97 -14.49 -3.13
C SER A 124 -23.94 -13.44 -3.59
N TYR A 125 -22.69 -13.53 -3.10
CA TYR A 125 -21.59 -12.61 -3.41
C TYR A 125 -21.84 -11.16 -2.95
N ARG A 126 -22.78 -10.92 -2.03
CA ARG A 126 -22.96 -9.58 -1.45
C ARG A 126 -21.82 -9.30 -0.46
N PRO A 127 -21.13 -8.15 -0.56
CA PRO A 127 -20.01 -7.82 0.32
C PRO A 127 -20.47 -7.62 1.77
N LEU A 128 -19.79 -8.28 2.70
CA LEU A 128 -20.08 -8.23 4.14
C LEU A 128 -18.95 -7.55 4.92
N ILE A 129 -17.70 -7.96 4.71
CA ILE A 129 -16.54 -7.51 5.48
C ILE A 129 -15.32 -7.40 4.56
N VAL A 130 -14.53 -6.35 4.72
CA VAL A 130 -13.19 -6.25 4.12
C VAL A 130 -12.14 -6.63 5.16
N ILE A 131 -11.11 -7.37 4.76
CA ILE A 131 -9.98 -7.70 5.61
C ILE A 131 -8.68 -7.19 4.98
N GLU A 132 -7.87 -6.48 5.76
CA GLU A 132 -6.52 -6.04 5.39
C GLU A 132 -5.48 -6.66 6.33
N ILE A 133 -4.37 -7.16 5.76
CA ILE A 133 -3.20 -7.62 6.50
C ILE A 133 -2.26 -6.42 6.67
N ASN A 134 -1.97 -6.07 7.93
CA ASN A 134 -1.04 -5.00 8.23
C ASN A 134 0.30 -5.55 8.69
N ASP A 135 1.34 -5.34 7.86
CA ASP A 135 2.73 -5.57 8.24
C ASP A 135 3.36 -4.29 8.82
N GLN A 136 3.94 -4.38 10.00
CA GLN A 136 4.48 -3.25 10.76
C GLN A 136 5.64 -2.52 10.04
N THR A 137 6.15 -3.08 8.92
CA THR A 137 7.44 -2.77 8.31
C THR A 137 7.46 -1.60 7.32
N HIS A 138 6.34 -1.02 6.88
CA HIS A 138 6.40 0.11 5.92
C HIS A 138 5.41 1.23 6.23
N LEU A 139 5.81 2.09 7.17
CA LEU A 139 5.07 3.30 7.58
C LEU A 139 5.45 4.53 6.74
N THR A 140 5.45 4.40 5.41
CA THR A 140 5.53 5.59 4.55
C THR A 140 4.23 6.39 4.70
N GLU A 141 4.32 7.72 4.73
CA GLU A 141 3.15 8.59 4.88
C GLU A 141 2.12 8.32 3.78
N GLU A 142 2.58 7.95 2.59
CA GLU A 142 1.75 7.53 1.46
C GLU A 142 0.95 6.25 1.71
N ARG A 143 1.52 5.21 2.34
CA ARG A 143 0.73 4.01 2.70
C ARG A 143 -0.35 4.37 3.72
N ARG A 144 -0.01 5.16 4.75
CA ARG A 144 -0.97 5.61 5.75
C ARG A 144 -2.10 6.46 5.15
N ALA A 145 -1.78 7.35 4.21
CA ALA A 145 -2.78 8.14 3.52
C ALA A 145 -3.71 7.28 2.65
N ARG A 146 -3.17 6.25 2.00
CA ARG A 146 -3.94 5.28 1.22
C ARG A 146 -4.87 4.45 2.09
N ASP A 147 -4.37 3.81 3.15
CA ASP A 147 -5.17 2.96 4.03
C ASP A 147 -6.28 3.75 4.73
N ARG A 148 -5.99 5.00 5.11
CA ARG A 148 -7.03 5.91 5.62
C ARG A 148 -8.13 6.11 4.59
N LYS A 149 -7.77 6.37 3.33
CA LYS A 149 -8.76 6.63 2.28
C LYS A 149 -9.62 5.41 1.98
N VAL A 150 -9.04 4.21 1.94
CA VAL A 150 -9.79 2.95 1.79
C VAL A 150 -10.78 2.77 2.95
N GLY A 151 -10.33 2.99 4.19
CA GLY A 151 -11.20 2.93 5.37
C GLY A 151 -12.40 3.88 5.27
N LEU A 152 -12.18 5.14 4.88
CA LEU A 152 -13.26 6.13 4.72
C LEU A 152 -14.28 5.71 3.64
N ILE A 153 -13.80 5.15 2.51
CA ILE A 153 -14.67 4.65 1.44
C ILE A 153 -15.53 3.48 1.95
N CYS A 154 -14.93 2.53 2.67
CA CYS A 154 -15.65 1.39 3.23
C CYS A 154 -16.68 1.81 4.29
N GLU A 155 -16.32 2.76 5.18
CA GLU A 155 -17.25 3.34 6.16
C GLU A 155 -18.42 4.08 5.49
N GLU A 156 -18.15 4.82 4.41
CA GLU A 156 -19.21 5.42 3.60
C GLU A 156 -20.07 4.39 2.90
N ALA A 157 -19.52 3.26 2.45
CA ALA A 157 -20.28 2.17 1.83
C ALA A 157 -21.05 1.33 2.85
N GLY A 158 -20.74 1.44 4.14
CA GLY A 158 -21.32 0.63 5.21
C GLY A 158 -20.72 -0.77 5.31
N ILE A 159 -19.48 -0.95 4.84
CA ILE A 159 -18.77 -2.23 4.89
C ILE A 159 -17.67 -2.11 5.97
N PRO A 160 -17.72 -2.90 7.06
CA PRO A 160 -16.68 -2.89 8.08
C PRO A 160 -15.35 -3.43 7.54
N VAL A 161 -14.25 -2.87 8.06
CA VAL A 161 -12.88 -3.29 7.73
C VAL A 161 -12.22 -3.90 8.97
N ILE A 162 -11.77 -5.16 8.86
CA ILE A 162 -10.96 -5.84 9.88
C ILE A 162 -9.50 -5.73 9.49
N LYS A 163 -8.65 -5.27 10.43
CA LYS A 163 -7.19 -5.26 10.26
C LYS A 163 -6.57 -6.42 11.04
N LEU A 164 -5.94 -7.35 10.33
CA LEU A 164 -5.20 -8.47 10.91
C LEU A 164 -3.71 -8.10 10.95
N TRP A 165 -3.11 -8.17 12.14
CA TRP A 165 -1.72 -7.78 12.32
C TRP A 165 -0.80 -8.98 12.20
N THR A 166 0.19 -8.90 11.29
CA THR A 166 1.17 -9.96 11.07
C THR A 166 1.94 -10.33 12.35
N SER A 167 2.08 -9.39 13.28
CA SER A 167 2.76 -9.60 14.57
C SER A 167 2.13 -10.65 15.47
N TYR A 168 0.85 -10.96 15.30
CA TYR A 168 0.19 -12.04 16.06
C TYR A 168 0.32 -13.41 15.37
N GLY A 169 0.88 -13.44 14.15
CA GLY A 169 0.82 -14.62 13.29
C GLY A 169 -0.62 -14.99 12.90
N VAL A 170 -0.76 -16.14 12.23
CA VAL A 170 -2.07 -16.68 11.85
C VAL A 170 -2.72 -17.33 13.07
N ASN A 171 -3.36 -16.53 13.92
CA ASN A 171 -4.11 -17.00 15.08
C ASN A 171 -5.58 -17.24 14.71
N LEU A 172 -5.97 -18.51 14.58
CA LEU A 172 -7.32 -18.90 14.15
C LEU A 172 -8.41 -18.42 15.11
N GLU A 173 -8.23 -18.54 16.43
CA GLU A 173 -9.22 -18.07 17.41
C GLU A 173 -9.43 -16.57 17.33
N TYR A 174 -8.35 -15.80 17.18
CA TYR A 174 -8.41 -14.36 17.00
C TYR A 174 -9.15 -13.99 15.71
N ILE A 175 -8.80 -14.61 14.59
CA ILE A 175 -9.44 -14.36 13.29
C ILE A 175 -10.93 -14.70 13.38
N GLN A 176 -11.26 -15.87 13.92
CA GLN A 176 -12.65 -16.32 14.09
C GLN A 176 -13.45 -15.33 14.93
N LYS A 177 -12.93 -14.97 16.11
CA LYS A 177 -13.59 -14.02 17.01
C LYS A 177 -13.88 -12.70 16.31
N ARG A 178 -12.88 -12.13 15.62
CA ARG A 178 -13.01 -10.86 14.91
C ARG A 178 -14.05 -10.93 13.79
N ILE A 179 -14.07 -12.01 13.02
CA ILE A 179 -15.05 -12.21 11.94
C ILE A 179 -16.45 -12.34 12.55
N THR A 180 -16.65 -13.21 13.54
CA THR A 180 -17.97 -13.46 14.14
C THR A 180 -18.54 -12.23 14.84
N GLU A 181 -17.72 -11.50 15.61
CA GLU A 181 -18.15 -10.24 16.25
C GLU A 181 -18.57 -9.20 15.20
N THR A 182 -17.82 -9.09 14.11
CA THR A 182 -18.11 -8.12 13.05
C THR A 182 -19.37 -8.51 12.27
N LEU A 183 -19.54 -9.80 11.92
CA LEU A 183 -20.74 -10.30 11.25
C LEU A 183 -22.00 -10.08 12.11
N SER A 184 -21.89 -10.31 13.43
CA SER A 184 -23.01 -10.12 14.37
C SER A 184 -23.41 -8.65 14.53
N ALA A 185 -22.51 -7.72 14.23
CA ALA A 185 -22.75 -6.28 14.28
C ALA A 185 -23.30 -5.70 12.96
N LEU A 186 -23.47 -6.51 11.92
CA LEU A 186 -24.05 -6.05 10.65
C LEU A 186 -25.57 -5.84 10.76
N PRO A 187 -26.14 -4.82 10.09
CA PRO A 187 -25.47 -3.83 9.24
C PRO A 187 -24.87 -2.66 10.05
N VAL A 188 -23.69 -2.17 9.63
CA VAL A 188 -23.05 -1.00 10.26
C VAL A 188 -23.64 0.30 9.71
N LYS A 189 -23.73 1.31 10.58
CA LYS A 189 -24.16 2.66 10.18
C LYS A 189 -23.12 3.30 9.24
N ARG A 190 -23.59 3.78 8.09
CA ARG A 190 -22.77 4.54 7.12
C ARG A 190 -22.38 5.90 7.70
N VAL A 191 -21.13 6.29 7.51
CA VAL A 191 -20.60 7.58 7.98
C VAL A 191 -20.20 8.43 6.77
N PRO A 192 -20.77 9.63 6.58
CA PRO A 192 -20.37 10.52 5.48
C PRO A 192 -19.02 11.16 5.79
N HIS A 193 -18.07 11.02 4.88
CA HIS A 193 -16.70 11.53 5.00
C HIS A 193 -16.32 12.51 3.89
N PHE A 194 -16.94 12.38 2.71
CA PHE A 194 -16.69 13.23 1.56
C PHE A 194 -17.82 14.25 1.39
N VAL A 195 -17.48 15.52 1.55
CA VAL A 195 -18.39 16.63 1.23
C VAL A 195 -18.47 16.74 -0.30
N LYS A 196 -19.69 16.94 -0.84
CA LYS A 196 -19.85 17.29 -2.26
C LYS A 196 -19.18 18.64 -2.49
N GLU A 197 -18.07 18.66 -3.20
CA GLU A 197 -17.56 19.87 -3.82
C GLU A 197 -18.64 20.38 -4.79
N THR A 198 -19.31 21.48 -4.44
CA THR A 198 -20.16 22.19 -5.39
C THR A 198 -19.28 22.69 -6.53
N GLU A 199 -19.79 22.61 -7.76
CA GLU A 199 -19.07 22.91 -9.00
C GLU A 199 -18.41 24.32 -9.04
N ALA A 200 -18.79 25.21 -8.12
CA ALA A 200 -18.22 26.55 -7.95
C ALA A 200 -16.76 26.60 -7.45
N GLU A 201 -16.20 25.53 -6.87
CA GLU A 201 -14.85 25.56 -6.28
C GLU A 201 -13.72 25.09 -7.22
N LYS A 202 -14.06 24.60 -8.43
CA LYS A 202 -13.07 24.11 -9.41
C LYS A 202 -12.21 25.20 -10.06
N GLU A 203 -12.61 26.48 -9.98
CA GLU A 203 -11.89 27.57 -10.65
C GLU A 203 -10.83 28.25 -9.76
N THR A 204 -10.80 27.95 -8.46
CA THR A 204 -9.98 28.73 -7.50
C THR A 204 -8.62 28.09 -7.18
N GLU A 205 -8.30 26.91 -7.72
CA GLU A 205 -7.10 26.15 -7.35
C GLU A 205 -5.81 26.65 -8.05
N THR A 206 -5.88 27.60 -8.98
CA THR A 206 -4.68 28.04 -9.71
C THR A 206 -3.91 29.19 -9.05
N GLN A 207 -4.44 29.87 -8.04
CA GLN A 207 -3.70 30.97 -7.39
C GLN A 207 -4.06 31.11 -5.91
N LYS A 208 -3.18 30.65 -5.01
CA LYS A 208 -2.71 31.45 -3.87
C LYS A 208 -1.63 30.75 -3.04
N THR A 209 -0.42 31.22 -3.30
CA THR A 209 0.74 31.24 -2.41
C THR A 209 0.51 32.24 -1.25
N VAL A 210 1.03 31.92 -0.06
CA VAL A 210 1.49 32.81 1.05
C VAL A 210 0.46 33.49 2.00
N LEU A 211 0.35 32.89 3.22
CA LEU A 211 0.13 33.44 4.61
C LEU A 211 -1.13 34.30 4.98
N PRO A 212 -1.46 34.48 6.29
CA PRO A 212 -1.61 33.56 7.45
C PRO A 212 -3.04 33.66 8.06
N PRO A 213 -3.39 32.97 9.18
CA PRO A 213 -4.75 32.47 9.42
C PRO A 213 -5.68 33.48 10.11
N GLN A 214 -6.97 33.44 9.73
CA GLN A 214 -8.05 33.99 10.54
C GLN A 214 -9.07 32.91 10.89
N THR A 215 -9.37 32.89 12.17
CA THR A 215 -10.05 31.90 12.99
C THR A 215 -11.55 31.86 12.70
N GLN A 216 -12.11 30.67 12.49
CA GLN A 216 -13.55 30.44 12.68
C GLN A 216 -13.77 29.18 13.50
N GLU A 217 -14.57 29.37 14.55
CA GLU A 217 -14.85 28.44 15.64
C GLU A 217 -15.77 27.31 15.16
N VAL A 218 -15.24 26.09 15.15
CA VAL A 218 -16.03 24.87 15.06
C VAL A 218 -16.16 24.33 16.49
N LEU A 219 -17.40 24.15 16.95
CA LEU A 219 -17.69 23.49 18.23
C LEU A 219 -16.86 22.20 18.34
N PRO A 220 -16.12 22.00 19.44
CA PRO A 220 -15.08 20.99 19.48
C PRO A 220 -15.74 19.62 19.63
N GLU A 221 -15.78 18.83 18.56
CA GLU A 221 -15.68 17.39 18.75
C GLU A 221 -14.41 17.14 19.57
N LYS A 222 -14.55 16.53 20.75
CA LYS A 222 -13.43 16.20 21.63
C LYS A 222 -12.43 15.37 20.82
N LYS A 223 -11.36 16.03 20.33
CA LYS A 223 -10.25 15.38 19.64
C LYS A 223 -9.70 14.31 20.58
N LYS A 224 -9.82 13.04 20.20
CA LYS A 224 -9.26 11.90 20.93
C LYS A 224 -7.80 12.23 21.25
N LYS A 225 -7.46 12.31 22.55
CA LYS A 225 -6.11 12.63 23.04
C LYS A 225 -5.16 11.49 22.64
N GLY A 226 -4.39 11.69 21.57
CA GLY A 226 -3.47 10.68 21.02
C GLY A 226 -2.05 10.70 21.60
N CYS A 227 -1.42 9.54 21.81
CA CYS A 227 0.00 9.46 22.19
C CYS A 227 0.92 9.55 20.95
N TYR A 228 1.12 10.75 20.40
CA TYR A 228 1.90 11.00 19.17
C TYR A 228 3.26 10.29 19.07
N ILE A 229 4.13 10.46 20.08
CA ILE A 229 5.48 9.86 20.06
C ILE A 229 5.38 8.33 20.16
N ALA A 230 4.53 7.82 21.05
CA ALA A 230 4.37 6.38 21.26
C ALA A 230 3.80 5.70 20.00
N THR A 231 2.76 6.29 19.38
CA THR A 231 2.19 5.82 18.12
C THR A 231 3.21 5.91 16.97
N CYS A 232 4.05 6.94 16.94
CA CYS A 232 5.12 7.04 15.94
C CYS A 232 6.18 5.94 16.11
N VAL A 233 6.54 5.60 17.35
CA VAL A 233 7.62 4.67 17.69
C VAL A 233 7.16 3.20 17.62
N TYR A 234 5.97 2.89 18.14
CA TYR A 234 5.39 1.56 18.16
C TYR A 234 4.62 1.23 16.88
N GLY A 235 4.20 2.24 16.12
CA GLY A 235 3.55 2.06 14.82
C GLY A 235 2.05 1.78 14.88
N SER A 236 1.49 1.50 16.06
CA SER A 236 0.04 1.32 16.29
C SER A 236 -0.43 2.15 17.48
N TYR A 237 -1.68 2.59 17.46
CA TYR A 237 -2.37 3.17 18.62
C TYR A 237 -2.93 2.10 19.55
N ASP A 238 -3.24 0.94 18.98
CA ASP A 238 -3.87 -0.20 19.64
C ASP A 238 -2.84 -1.32 19.84
N CYS A 239 -1.87 -1.06 20.71
CA CYS A 239 -0.93 -2.08 21.15
C CYS A 239 -0.69 -1.99 22.67
N PRO A 240 -0.27 -3.09 23.32
CA PRO A 240 -0.08 -3.16 24.76
C PRO A 240 0.79 -2.04 25.33
N GLN A 241 1.89 -1.72 24.65
CA GLN A 241 2.82 -0.67 25.04
C GLN A 241 2.14 0.71 25.07
N VAL A 242 1.31 1.01 24.06
CA VAL A 242 0.58 2.28 23.99
C VAL A 242 -0.59 2.32 24.97
N TRP A 243 -1.26 1.20 25.23
CA TRP A 243 -2.29 1.12 26.27
C TRP A 243 -1.73 1.37 27.68
N ILE A 244 -0.55 0.83 28.00
CA ILE A 244 0.15 1.10 29.27
C ILE A 244 0.49 2.59 29.39
N LEU A 245 1.00 3.22 28.32
CA LEU A 245 1.35 4.63 28.32
C LEU A 245 0.11 5.54 28.40
N ARG A 246 -1.01 5.15 27.80
CA ARG A 246 -2.31 5.85 27.93
C ARG A 246 -2.82 5.78 29.37
N ARG A 247 -2.82 4.60 30.00
CA ARG A 247 -3.14 4.46 31.43
C ARG A 247 -2.19 5.26 32.32
N PHE A 248 -0.90 5.26 32.03
CA PHE A 248 0.05 6.07 32.79
C PHE A 248 -0.23 7.58 32.67
N ARG A 249 -0.63 8.05 31.49
CA ARG A 249 -1.07 9.43 31.28
C ARG A 249 -2.30 9.74 32.14
N ASP A 250 -3.35 8.94 32.01
CA ASP A 250 -4.66 9.26 32.58
C ASP A 250 -4.71 8.96 34.09
N ASP A 251 -4.24 7.78 34.50
CA ASP A 251 -4.38 7.30 35.88
C ASP A 251 -3.27 7.76 36.82
N ILE A 252 -2.16 8.30 36.29
CA ILE A 252 -0.99 8.70 37.10
C ILE A 252 -0.58 10.15 36.83
N LEU A 253 -0.32 10.55 35.57
CA LEU A 253 0.16 11.90 35.27
C LEU A 253 -0.92 12.96 35.48
N GLU A 254 -2.14 12.76 34.98
CA GLU A 254 -3.21 13.77 35.08
C GLU A 254 -3.68 14.03 36.52
N LYS A 255 -3.36 13.12 37.46
CA LYS A 255 -3.66 13.27 38.90
C LYS A 255 -2.83 14.33 39.62
N SER A 256 -1.72 14.79 39.03
CA SER A 256 -0.84 15.81 39.64
C SER A 256 -0.77 17.09 38.81
N ARG A 257 -0.57 18.25 39.45
CA ARG A 257 -0.44 19.54 38.74
C ARG A 257 0.75 19.55 37.77
N LEU A 258 1.87 18.97 38.19
CA LEU A 258 3.08 18.83 37.37
C LEU A 258 2.85 17.88 36.19
N GLY A 259 2.18 16.75 36.42
CA GLY A 259 1.87 15.79 35.37
C GLY A 259 0.89 16.35 34.33
N ARG A 260 -0.12 17.14 34.73
CA ARG A 260 -0.97 17.88 33.78
C ARG A 260 -0.18 18.86 32.92
N GLY A 261 0.78 19.59 33.52
CA GLY A 261 1.69 20.47 32.78
C GLY A 261 2.55 19.70 31.77
N PHE A 262 3.08 18.54 32.16
CA PHE A 262 3.82 17.66 31.26
C PHE A 262 2.96 17.16 30.09
N VAL A 263 1.73 16.72 30.37
CA VAL A 263 0.78 16.26 29.33
C VAL A 263 0.46 17.40 28.36
N ALA A 264 0.17 18.60 28.86
CA ALA A 264 -0.09 19.76 28.01
C ALA A 264 1.11 20.10 27.11
N PHE A 265 2.32 20.14 27.68
CA PHE A 265 3.56 20.35 26.91
C PHE A 265 3.78 19.26 25.85
N TYR A 266 3.58 18.00 26.24
CA TYR A 266 3.65 16.87 25.34
C TYR A 266 2.71 17.06 24.14
N TYR A 267 1.45 17.40 24.37
CA TYR A 267 0.47 17.61 23.29
C TYR A 267 0.77 18.84 22.42
N ALA A 268 1.41 19.87 22.98
CA ALA A 268 1.82 21.05 22.22
C ALA A 268 3.01 20.78 21.30
N VAL A 269 4.02 20.03 21.77
CA VAL A 269 5.31 19.89 21.08
C VAL A 269 5.39 18.60 20.26
N SER A 270 4.81 17.51 20.76
CA SER A 270 4.98 16.18 20.16
C SER A 270 4.49 16.06 18.70
N PRO A 271 3.39 16.71 18.24
CA PRO A 271 2.97 16.59 16.84
C PRO A 271 4.01 17.20 15.88
N ALA A 272 4.54 18.37 16.23
CA ALA A 272 5.58 19.03 15.44
C ALA A 272 6.89 18.22 15.44
N LEU A 273 7.28 17.68 16.59
CA LEU A 273 8.47 16.84 16.73
C LEU A 273 8.37 15.57 15.88
N VAL A 274 7.23 14.88 15.90
CA VAL A 274 6.99 13.68 15.10
C VAL A 274 6.98 14.00 13.61
N ARG A 275 6.42 15.14 13.19
CA ARG A 275 6.46 15.57 11.79
C ARG A 275 7.90 15.82 11.31
N LEU A 276 8.76 16.41 12.14
CA LEU A 276 10.13 16.75 11.76
C LEU A 276 11.12 15.58 11.87
N LEU A 277 10.96 14.72 12.88
CA LEU A 277 11.94 13.67 13.22
C LEU A 277 11.40 12.25 13.08
N GLY A 278 10.08 12.05 12.99
CA GLY A 278 9.44 10.73 13.03
C GLY A 278 9.76 9.82 11.84
N GLY A 279 10.23 10.38 10.71
CA GLY A 279 10.73 9.63 9.56
C GLY A 279 12.15 9.07 9.73
N ARG A 280 12.92 9.58 10.71
CA ARG A 280 14.32 9.18 10.89
C ARG A 280 14.40 7.84 11.63
N LYS A 281 15.11 6.87 11.05
CA LYS A 281 15.32 5.54 11.66
C LYS A 281 15.88 5.64 13.09
N GLY A 282 16.84 6.55 13.31
CA GLY A 282 17.44 6.78 14.64
C GLY A 282 16.44 7.25 15.69
N PHE A 283 15.50 8.13 15.33
CA PHE A 283 14.46 8.62 16.25
C PHE A 283 13.56 7.48 16.74
N ARG A 284 13.18 6.57 15.82
CA ARG A 284 12.35 5.40 16.17
C ARG A 284 13.10 4.37 17.00
N VAL A 285 14.35 4.06 16.66
CA VAL A 285 15.16 3.09 17.40
C VAL A 285 15.46 3.59 18.82
N LEU A 286 15.90 4.84 18.95
CA LEU A 286 16.20 5.44 20.25
C LEU A 286 14.92 5.63 21.06
N GLY A 287 13.87 6.17 20.44
CA GLY A 287 12.56 6.34 21.06
C GLY A 287 11.98 5.03 21.56
N ARG A 288 12.12 3.93 20.79
CA ARG A 288 11.66 2.60 21.19
C ARG A 288 12.39 2.11 22.43
N LYS A 289 13.73 2.19 22.45
CA LYS A 289 14.52 1.80 23.63
C LYS A 289 14.10 2.57 24.89
N CYS A 290 13.94 3.90 24.78
CA CYS A 290 13.52 4.72 25.92
C CYS A 290 12.11 4.39 26.40
N LEU A 291 11.16 4.24 25.47
CA LEU A 291 9.77 3.91 25.82
C LEU A 291 9.64 2.48 26.36
N ASP A 292 10.37 1.50 25.85
CA ASP A 292 10.33 0.12 26.33
C ASP A 292 10.80 0.02 27.79
N ILE A 293 11.83 0.77 28.18
CA ILE A 293 12.29 0.86 29.57
C ILE A 293 11.18 1.43 30.47
N LEU A 294 10.50 2.49 30.00
CA LEU A 294 9.40 3.10 30.73
C LEU A 294 8.21 2.12 30.86
N VAL A 295 7.81 1.50 29.76
CA VAL A 295 6.72 0.50 29.70
C VAL A 295 7.01 -0.67 30.64
N TYR A 296 8.23 -1.21 30.62
CA TYR A 296 8.64 -2.28 31.53
C TYR A 296 8.54 -1.88 33.01
N ARG A 297 8.97 -0.66 33.36
CA ARG A 297 8.84 -0.15 34.73
C ARG A 297 7.37 0.04 35.15
N LEU A 298 6.51 0.48 34.24
CA LEU A 298 5.09 0.68 34.49
C LEU A 298 4.35 -0.66 34.67
N LEU A 299 4.67 -1.66 33.84
CA LEU A 299 4.21 -3.04 34.01
C LEU A 299 4.58 -3.58 35.38
N LYS A 300 5.85 -3.44 35.79
CA LYS A 300 6.31 -3.89 37.11
C LYS A 300 5.62 -3.16 38.27
N LYS A 301 5.15 -1.93 38.05
CA LYS A 301 4.35 -1.15 39.01
C LYS A 301 2.85 -1.49 38.98
N GLY A 302 2.43 -2.48 38.18
CA GLY A 302 1.06 -2.98 38.12
C GLY A 302 0.14 -2.29 37.10
N VAL A 303 0.69 -1.46 36.20
CA VAL A 303 -0.12 -0.87 35.11
C VAL A 303 -0.44 -1.96 34.10
N LYS A 304 -1.74 -2.17 33.83
CA LYS A 304 -2.22 -3.23 32.92
C LYS A 304 -1.87 -2.93 31.46
N ASP A 305 -1.67 -4.00 30.70
CA ASP A 305 -1.36 -4.02 29.27
C ASP A 305 -2.49 -4.57 28.40
N THR A 306 -3.67 -4.74 29.00
CA THR A 306 -4.90 -5.15 28.32
C THR A 306 -5.47 -4.00 27.46
N PRO A 307 -6.41 -4.27 26.54
CA PRO A 307 -7.06 -3.23 25.74
C PRO A 307 -7.57 -2.06 26.59
N TYR A 308 -7.36 -0.83 26.12
CA TYR A 308 -7.71 0.40 26.82
C TYR A 308 -8.58 1.33 25.95
N THR A 309 -9.66 1.81 26.55
CA THR A 309 -10.57 2.81 25.95
C THR A 309 -10.30 4.15 26.64
N ASP A 310 -10.05 5.21 25.87
CA ASP A 310 -9.85 6.53 26.50
C ASP A 310 -11.17 6.98 27.14
N PRO A 311 -11.13 7.58 28.34
CA PRO A 311 -12.29 8.17 28.97
C PRO A 311 -12.80 9.37 28.14
N GLU A 312 -14.13 9.52 28.09
CA GLU A 312 -14.80 10.58 27.31
C GLU A 312 -14.49 12.00 27.76
#